data_AF-A0A7I7X610-F1
#
_entry.id   AF-A0A7I7X610-F1
#
_cell.length_a   1.000
_cell.length_b   1.000
_cell.length_c   1.000
_cell.angle_alpha   90.00
_cell.angle_beta   90.00
_cell.angle_gamma   90.00
#
_symmetry.space_group_name_H-M   'P 1'
#
loop_
_entity.id
_entity.type
_entity.pdbx_description
1 polymer ?
#
loop_
_entity_poly.entity_id
_entity_poly.type
_entity_poly.pdbx_seq_one_letter_code
_entity_poly.pdbx_strand_id
1 'polypeptide(L)' 'MVNGAQILETAVADPSLDASLRDAGQALALSFQTQAALASIETGMSATWQQIVDDTNAKDRAVKALCGE' A
#
# COMPACT_ATOMS: atom_id res chain seq x y z
N MET A 1 2.52 12.24 12.52
CA MET A 1 1.30 11.81 11.81
C MET A 1 1.56 10.39 11.38
N VAL A 2 0.82 9.41 11.88
CA VAL A 2 0.93 8.01 11.42
C VAL A 2 0.01 7.89 10.21
N ASN A 3 0.53 7.52 9.04
CA ASN A 3 -0.25 7.26 7.83
C ASN A 3 -0.34 5.74 7.55
N GLY A 4 -1.17 5.34 6.58
CA GLY A 4 -1.35 3.93 6.22
C GLY A 4 -0.05 3.21 5.84
N ALA A 5 0.91 3.91 5.20
CA ALA A 5 2.21 3.34 4.87
C ALA A 5 3.01 2.97 6.13
N GLN A 6 3.12 3.89 7.09
CA GLN A 6 3.93 3.66 8.28
C GLN A 6 3.35 2.58 9.21
N ILE A 7 2.02 2.43 9.22
CA ILE A 7 1.35 1.31 9.90
C ILE A 7 1.79 -0.02 9.27
N LEU A 8 1.75 -0.11 7.95
CA LEU A 8 2.14 -1.33 7.23
C LEU A 8 3.62 -1.65 7.38
N GLU A 9 4.52 -0.66 7.25
CA GLU A 9 5.97 -0.84 7.46
C GLU A 9 6.27 -1.39 8.85
N THR A 10 5.56 -0.90 9.87
CA THR A 10 5.71 -1.41 11.24
C THR A 10 5.21 -2.85 11.36
N ALA A 11 4.07 -3.18 10.74
CA ALA A 11 3.50 -4.52 10.77
C ALA A 11 4.39 -5.55 10.05
N VAL A 12 4.90 -5.23 8.87
CA VAL A 12 5.74 -6.15 8.08
C VAL A 12 7.16 -6.29 8.61
N ALA A 13 7.57 -5.47 9.58
CA ALA A 13 8.84 -5.63 10.27
C ALA A 13 8.85 -6.84 11.25
N ASP A 14 7.69 -7.44 11.54
CA ASP A 14 7.60 -8.62 12.39
C ASP A 14 8.21 -9.85 11.68
N PRO A 15 9.31 -10.42 12.19
CA PRO A 15 9.96 -11.57 11.58
C PRO A 15 9.11 -12.86 11.66
N SER A 16 8.11 -12.91 12.53
CA SER A 16 7.21 -14.07 12.66
C SER A 16 6.16 -14.15 11.54
N LEU A 17 5.95 -13.06 10.81
CA LEU A 17 5.04 -12.98 9.68
C LEU A 17 5.56 -13.83 8.51
N ASP A 18 4.66 -14.36 7.68
CA ASP A 18 5.10 -15.05 6.46
C ASP A 18 5.82 -14.07 5.51
N ALA A 19 6.86 -14.56 4.81
CA ALA A 19 7.63 -13.73 3.90
C ALA A 19 6.76 -13.11 2.80
N SER A 20 5.79 -13.85 2.27
CA SER A 20 4.88 -13.34 1.24
C SER A 20 3.99 -12.21 1.77
N LEU A 21 3.55 -12.30 3.03
CA LEU A 21 2.76 -11.25 3.68
C LEU A 21 3.61 -10.00 3.95
N ARG A 22 4.87 -10.18 4.37
CA ARG A 22 5.81 -9.06 4.53
C ARG A 22 6.05 -8.35 3.20
N ASP A 23 6.35 -9.10 2.15
CA ASP A 23 6.62 -8.54 0.81
C ASP A 23 5.39 -7.83 0.23
N ALA A 24 4.20 -8.44 0.35
CA ALA A 24 2.95 -7.84 -0.10
C ALA A 24 2.60 -6.57 0.69
N GLY A 25 2.76 -6.59 2.02
CA GLY A 25 2.53 -5.43 2.87
C GLY A 25 3.55 -4.30 2.62
N GLN A 26 4.81 -4.63 2.35
CA GLN A 26 5.83 -3.64 1.96
C GLN A 26 5.49 -2.99 0.62
N ALA A 27 5.01 -3.77 -0.35
CA ALA A 27 4.57 -3.25 -1.65
C ALA A 27 3.35 -2.32 -1.51
N LEU A 28 2.40 -2.66 -0.64
CA LEU A 28 1.25 -1.80 -0.33
C LEU A 28 1.69 -0.52 0.38
N ALA A 29 2.62 -0.60 1.33
CA ALA A 29 3.16 0.56 2.02
C ALA A 29 3.80 1.56 1.04
N LEU A 30 4.59 1.08 0.07
CA LEU A 30 5.17 1.90 -0.99
C LEU A 30 4.10 2.62 -1.82
N SER A 31 2.96 1.98 -2.08
CA SER A 31 1.89 2.60 -2.87
C SER A 31 1.20 3.74 -2.11
N PHE A 32 1.03 3.59 -0.78
CA PHE A 32 0.57 4.70 0.06
C PHE A 32 1.58 5.84 0.14
N GLN A 33 2.88 5.56 0.12
CA GLN A 33 3.90 6.61 0.02
C GLN A 33 3.81 7.35 -1.32
N THR A 34 3.62 6.63 -2.43
CA THR A 34 3.40 7.22 -3.75
C THR A 34 2.16 8.12 -3.76
N GLN A 35 1.04 7.67 -3.19
CA GLN A 35 -0.15 8.51 -3.04
C GLN A 35 0.15 9.79 -2.25
N ALA A 36 0.81 9.67 -1.09
CA ALA A 36 1.13 10.82 -0.25
C ALA A 36 2.07 11.82 -0.95
N ALA A 37 3.02 11.33 -1.74
CA ALA A 37 3.95 12.17 -2.50
C ALA A 37 3.27 12.92 -3.65
N LEU A 38 2.24 12.33 -4.27
CA LEU A 38 1.60 12.87 -5.47
C LEU A 38 0.27 13.58 -5.21
N ALA A 39 -0.33 13.42 -4.03
CA ALA A 39 -1.66 13.97 -3.70
C ALA A 39 -1.77 15.51 -3.81
N SER A 40 -0.65 16.23 -3.74
CA SER A 40 -0.61 17.69 -3.91
C SER A 40 -0.35 18.14 -5.35
N ILE A 41 0.08 17.23 -6.22
CA ILE A 41 0.46 17.48 -7.61
C ILE A 41 -0.67 17.05 -8.54
N GLU A 42 -1.26 15.89 -8.25
CA GLU A 42 -2.30 15.28 -9.07
C GLU A 42 -3.69 15.67 -8.60
N THR A 43 -4.59 15.91 -9.55
CA THR A 43 -6.01 16.09 -9.23
C THR A 43 -6.69 14.72 -9.13
N GLY A 44 -7.72 14.59 -8.29
CA GLY A 44 -8.46 13.34 -8.14
C GLY A 44 -9.09 12.80 -9.45
N MET A 45 -9.25 13.65 -10.46
CA MET A 45 -9.79 13.29 -11.76
C MET A 45 -8.70 12.96 -12.80
N SER A 46 -7.42 13.11 -12.49
CA SER A 46 -6.36 12.80 -13.45
C SER A 46 -6.28 11.28 -13.68
N ALA A 47 -5.98 10.89 -14.92
CA ALA A 47 -5.78 9.48 -15.25
C ALA A 47 -4.63 8.86 -14.43
N THR A 48 -3.57 9.65 -14.19
CA THR A 48 -2.45 9.28 -13.32
C THR A 48 -2.92 8.97 -11.90
N TRP A 49 -3.78 9.83 -11.31
CA TRP A 49 -4.31 9.59 -9.98
C TRP A 49 -5.15 8.31 -9.90
N GLN A 50 -6.02 8.09 -10.90
CA GLN A 50 -6.82 6.87 -10.97
C GLN A 50 -5.94 5.61 -11.07
N GLN A 51 -4.86 5.65 -11.86
CA GLN A 51 -3.90 4.54 -11.94
C GLN A 51 -3.21 4.25 -10.60
N ILE A 52 -2.83 5.28 -9.84
CA ILE A 52 -2.22 5.13 -8.51
C ILE A 52 -3.21 4.49 -7.53
N VAL A 53 -4.48 4.91 -7.57
CA VAL A 53 -5.55 4.36 -6.74
C VAL A 53 -5.82 2.90 -7.10
N ASP A 54 -5.92 2.57 -8.39
CA ASP A 54 -6.14 1.21 -8.87
C ASP A 54 -4.99 0.27 -8.48
N ASP A 55 -3.74 0.73 -8.63
CA ASP A 55 -2.54 0.01 -8.22
C ASP A 55 -2.53 -0.25 -6.70
N THR A 56 -2.89 0.75 -5.89
CA THR A 56 -2.98 0.58 -4.44
C THR A 56 -4.08 -0.42 -4.06
N ASN A 57 -5.25 -0.33 -4.69
CA ASN A 57 -6.35 -1.25 -4.47
C ASN A 57 -5.99 -2.70 -4.89
N ALA A 58 -5.20 -2.86 -5.95
CA ALA A 58 -4.70 -4.17 -6.37
C ALA A 58 -3.77 -4.79 -5.32
N LYS A 59 -2.87 -3.99 -4.74
CA LYS A 59 -1.97 -4.46 -3.68
C LYS A 59 -2.69 -4.72 -2.36
N ASP A 60 -3.70 -3.92 -2.02
CA ASP A 60 -4.57 -4.17 -0.86
C ASP A 60 -5.28 -5.52 -0.98
N ARG A 61 -5.85 -5.83 -2.16
CA ARG A 61 -6.44 -7.15 -2.43
C ARG A 61 -5.42 -8.29 -2.33
N ALA A 62 -4.19 -8.08 -2.77
CA ALA A 62 -3.14 -9.09 -2.67
C ALA A 62 -2.79 -9.41 -1.21
N VAL A 63 -2.68 -8.39 -0.35
CA VAL A 63 -2.48 -8.59 1.10
C VAL A 63 -3.66 -9.35 1.71
N LYS A 64 -4.90 -8.96 1.41
CA LYS A 64 -6.11 -9.62 1.92
C LYS A 64 -6.23 -11.09 1.51
N ALA A 65 -5.91 -11.40 0.25
CA ALA A 65 -5.91 -12.78 -0.24
C ALA A 65 -4.94 -13.69 0.53
N LEU A 66 -3.80 -13.15 0.99
CA LEU A 66 -2.83 -13.88 1.79
C LEU A 66 -3.28 -14.04 3.26
N CYS A 67 -4.14 -13.15 3.77
CA CYS A 67 -4.74 -13.25 5.10
C CYS A 67 -5.83 -14.33 5.19
N GLY A 68 -6.29 -14.90 4.07
CA GLY A 68 -7.27 -15.99 4.03
C GLY A 68 -8.73 -15.54 4.15
N GLU A 69 -9.06 -14.32 3.72
CA GLU A 69 -10.44 -13.82 3.61
C GLU A 69 -11.23 -14.44 2.44
#